data_AF-A0A6I2V1F8-F1
#
_entry.id   AF-A0A6I2V1F8-F1
#
_cell.length_a   1.000
_cell.length_b   1.000
_cell.length_c   1.000
_cell.angle_alpha   90.00
_cell.angle_beta   90.00
_cell.angle_gamma   90.00
#
_symmetry.space_group_name_H-M   'P 1'
#
loop_
_entity.id
_entity.type
_entity.pdbx_description
1 polymer ?
#
loop_
_entity_poly.entity_id
_entity_poly.type
_entity_poly.pdbx_seq_one_letter_code
_entity_poly.pdbx_strand_id
1 'polypeptide(L)'
;MSANSLAKASSLMAAGTIVSRITGLIRNLLLVALLGTALLGDTYNVANTMPNILYNLLVGGALTAVFVPQIVKSLRDDDGGHAFISRLFTATVLFLMTLTLIGIWLAPQIVNIYAPKFKGLPEFDVTVSFMRYCLPQIFFLGVFALLGQIANAKGKFGPMMWAPVINNLIVIALFSWYLQNHDQLTVGNITSHDIYWLGAGTSFGYLAQALILLPVVYRAGIKLSLKFDLHNAQLFRSIKLASWSFLYALISQLSYLVTIIIATSAAVKSASDGITTGVGYTPYSNAYLILILPHSIITVSVMTALLPKLANLVIDKKLPEISNEITNAIKVVGVFIVPAAMIFLTFGPLI
;
A
#
# COMPACT_ATOMS: atom_id res chain seq x y z
N MET A 1 -2.30 -30.71 3.77
CA MET A 1 -1.37 -29.99 4.68
C MET A 1 -1.78 -30.30 6.11
N SER A 2 -0.86 -30.73 6.98
CA SER A 2 -1.23 -31.03 8.38
C SER A 2 -1.57 -29.74 9.14
N ALA A 3 -2.44 -29.82 10.15
CA ALA A 3 -2.83 -28.67 10.98
C ALA A 3 -1.60 -27.92 11.56
N ASN A 4 -0.53 -28.67 11.86
CA ASN A 4 0.73 -28.13 12.38
C ASN A 4 1.49 -27.28 11.33
N SER A 5 1.41 -27.66 10.05
CA SER A 5 1.99 -26.88 8.93
C SER A 5 1.21 -25.59 8.65
N LEU A 6 -0.12 -25.60 8.89
CA LEU A 6 -0.98 -24.43 8.72
C LEU A 6 -0.75 -23.42 9.85
N ALA A 7 -0.69 -23.88 11.11
CA ALA A 7 -0.40 -23.03 12.27
C ALA A 7 0.99 -22.37 12.19
N LYS A 8 2.00 -23.11 11.73
CA LYS A 8 3.36 -22.58 11.50
C LYS A 8 3.40 -21.56 10.34
N ALA A 9 2.63 -21.77 9.28
CA ALA A 9 2.52 -20.81 8.18
C ALA A 9 1.78 -19.53 8.62
N SER A 10 0.66 -19.66 9.35
CA SER A 10 -0.11 -18.53 9.87
C SER A 10 0.67 -17.69 10.87
N SER A 11 1.44 -18.30 11.77
CA SER A 11 2.30 -17.57 12.72
C SER A 11 3.43 -16.82 12.02
N LEU A 12 4.06 -17.41 10.99
CA LEU A 12 5.08 -16.73 10.19
C LEU A 12 4.52 -15.53 9.40
N MET A 13 3.29 -15.64 8.91
CA MET A 13 2.60 -14.54 8.22
C MET A 13 2.21 -13.41 9.17
N ALA A 14 1.70 -13.75 10.36
CA ALA A 14 1.36 -12.79 11.40
C ALA A 14 2.60 -12.03 11.87
N ALA A 15 3.71 -12.74 12.11
CA ALA A 15 4.99 -12.13 12.48
C ALA A 15 5.50 -11.17 11.40
N GLY A 16 5.49 -11.57 10.12
CA GLY A 16 5.90 -10.70 9.02
C GLY A 16 5.04 -9.43 8.93
N THR A 17 3.73 -9.56 9.16
CA THR A 17 2.80 -8.41 9.21
C THR A 17 3.15 -7.46 10.36
N ILE A 18 3.35 -7.99 11.57
CA ILE A 18 3.69 -7.18 12.75
C ILE A 18 5.02 -6.45 12.53
N VAL A 19 6.06 -7.15 12.07
CA VAL A 19 7.38 -6.57 11.80
C VAL A 19 7.27 -5.49 10.71
N SER A 20 6.49 -5.73 9.66
CA SER A 20 6.22 -4.74 8.60
C SER A 20 5.54 -3.48 9.16
N ARG A 21 4.57 -3.63 10.06
CA ARG A 21 3.91 -2.48 10.71
C ARG A 21 4.87 -1.70 11.61
N ILE A 22 5.66 -2.38 12.43
CA ILE A 22 6.64 -1.75 13.32
C ILE A 22 7.70 -1.00 12.51
N THR A 23 8.31 -1.66 11.51
CA THR A 23 9.31 -1.02 10.64
C THR A 23 8.70 0.13 9.84
N GLY A 24 7.45 0.02 9.41
CA GLY A 24 6.73 1.12 8.77
C GLY A 24 6.53 2.32 9.69
N LEU A 25 6.22 2.07 10.98
CA LEU A 25 6.12 3.15 11.98
C LEU A 25 7.47 3.84 12.19
N ILE A 26 8.55 3.07 12.36
CA ILE A 26 9.92 3.62 12.51
C ILE A 26 10.30 4.46 11.30
N ARG A 27 10.03 3.96 10.09
CA ARG A 27 10.25 4.69 8.83
C ARG A 27 9.53 6.05 8.84
N ASN A 28 8.27 6.08 9.27
CA ASN A 28 7.48 7.32 9.30
C ASN A 28 7.96 8.29 10.40
N LEU A 29 8.39 7.79 11.55
CA LEU A 29 9.02 8.63 12.57
C LEU A 29 10.32 9.28 12.06
N LEU A 30 11.14 8.53 11.31
CA LEU A 30 12.34 9.08 10.67
C LEU A 30 12.02 10.11 9.59
N LEU A 31 10.92 9.91 8.83
CA LEU A 31 10.43 10.91 7.89
C LEU A 31 10.11 12.22 8.59
N VAL A 32 9.34 12.14 9.69
CA VAL A 32 8.97 13.33 10.48
C VAL A 32 10.21 13.98 11.10
N ALA A 33 11.17 13.19 11.59
CA ALA A 33 12.43 13.72 12.11
C ALA A 33 13.25 14.44 11.03
N LEU A 34 13.26 13.93 9.80
CA LEU A 34 14.07 14.45 8.69
C LEU A 34 13.43 15.66 7.99
N LEU A 35 12.14 15.59 7.69
CA LEU A 35 11.42 16.58 6.87
C LEU A 35 10.51 17.49 7.69
N GLY A 36 10.35 17.19 8.98
CA GLY A 36 9.43 17.89 9.87
C GLY A 36 7.96 17.57 9.59
N THR A 37 7.08 18.20 10.37
CA THR A 37 5.62 18.15 10.17
C THR A 37 5.08 19.33 9.34
N ALA A 38 5.96 20.22 8.88
CA ALA A 38 5.61 21.43 8.18
C ALA A 38 5.41 21.19 6.67
N LEU A 39 5.40 22.27 5.88
CA LEU A 39 5.15 22.24 4.44
C LEU A 39 6.08 21.28 3.68
N LEU A 40 7.36 21.17 4.04
CA LEU A 40 8.28 20.20 3.39
C LEU A 40 7.83 18.76 3.58
N GLY A 41 7.49 18.36 4.81
CA GLY A 41 6.92 17.04 5.09
C GLY A 41 5.67 16.77 4.27
N ASP A 42 4.79 17.78 4.15
CA ASP A 42 3.57 17.68 3.34
C ASP A 42 3.88 17.49 1.86
N THR A 43 4.85 18.20 1.29
CA THR A 43 5.26 18.01 -0.12
C THR A 43 5.67 16.57 -0.40
N TYR A 44 6.50 15.98 0.48
CA TYR A 44 6.94 14.60 0.35
C TYR A 44 5.78 13.61 0.57
N ASN A 45 4.97 13.80 1.62
CA ASN A 45 3.89 12.87 1.93
C ASN A 45 2.79 12.86 0.87
N VAL A 46 2.40 14.03 0.34
CA VAL A 46 1.45 14.12 -0.78
C VAL A 46 1.98 13.36 -1.99
N ALA A 47 3.26 13.53 -2.32
CA ALA A 47 3.91 12.82 -3.42
C ALA A 47 4.02 11.31 -3.20
N ASN A 48 4.44 10.87 -2.02
CA ASN A 48 4.69 9.46 -1.70
C ASN A 48 3.40 8.66 -1.42
N THR A 49 2.29 9.33 -1.10
CA THR A 49 1.00 8.64 -0.96
C THR A 49 0.31 8.40 -2.30
N MET A 50 0.57 9.22 -3.33
CA MET A 50 -0.07 9.10 -4.65
C MET A 50 0.03 7.70 -5.26
N PRO A 51 1.20 7.03 -5.26
CA PRO A 51 1.31 5.67 -5.79
C PRO A 51 0.41 4.68 -5.07
N ASN A 52 0.26 4.82 -3.75
CA ASN A 52 -0.58 3.96 -2.93
C ASN A 52 -2.07 4.17 -3.22
N ILE A 53 -2.51 5.40 -3.49
CA ILE A 53 -3.88 5.72 -3.92
C ILE A 53 -4.21 4.99 -5.22
N LEU A 54 -3.35 5.14 -6.23
CA LEU A 54 -3.54 4.50 -7.54
C LEU A 54 -3.45 2.98 -7.42
N TYR A 55 -2.50 2.45 -6.66
CA TYR A 55 -2.40 1.03 -6.35
C TYR A 55 -3.68 0.49 -5.70
N ASN A 56 -4.20 1.17 -4.68
CA ASN A 56 -5.42 0.77 -3.98
C ASN A 56 -6.65 0.80 -4.89
N LEU A 57 -6.70 1.74 -5.85
CA LEU A 57 -7.75 1.78 -6.86
C LEU A 57 -7.67 0.56 -7.81
N LEU A 58 -6.46 0.21 -8.26
CA LEU A 58 -6.22 -0.95 -9.13
C LEU A 58 -6.53 -2.28 -8.43
N VAL A 59 -6.10 -2.42 -7.17
CA VAL A 59 -6.31 -3.62 -6.33
C VAL A 59 -7.77 -3.75 -5.90
N GLY A 60 -8.36 -2.63 -5.47
CA GLY A 60 -9.74 -2.55 -5.02
C GLY A 60 -10.74 -2.81 -6.14
N GLY A 61 -10.38 -2.56 -7.39
CA GLY A 61 -11.19 -2.95 -8.55
C GLY A 61 -10.88 -4.34 -9.09
N ALA A 62 -9.97 -4.36 -10.07
CA ALA A 62 -9.88 -5.45 -11.03
C ALA A 62 -8.86 -6.54 -10.66
N LEU A 63 -7.73 -6.18 -10.04
CA LEU A 63 -6.61 -7.11 -9.95
C LEU A 63 -6.92 -8.32 -9.06
N THR A 64 -7.40 -8.13 -7.83
CA THR A 64 -7.51 -9.26 -6.89
C THR A 64 -8.71 -10.18 -7.18
N ALA A 65 -9.88 -9.60 -7.46
CA ALA A 65 -11.10 -10.37 -7.70
C ALA A 65 -11.06 -11.16 -9.02
N VAL A 66 -10.33 -10.67 -10.02
CA VAL A 66 -10.26 -11.30 -11.34
C VAL A 66 -9.04 -12.20 -11.46
N PHE A 67 -7.87 -11.77 -10.98
CA PHE A 67 -6.64 -12.49 -11.30
C PHE A 67 -6.48 -13.75 -10.47
N VAL A 68 -6.81 -13.73 -9.18
CA VAL A 68 -6.59 -14.91 -8.31
C VAL A 68 -7.35 -16.14 -8.82
N PRO A 69 -8.67 -16.07 -9.10
CA PRO A 69 -9.39 -17.24 -9.63
C PRO A 69 -8.87 -17.71 -10.98
N GLN A 70 -8.50 -16.78 -11.88
CA GLN A 70 -8.01 -17.10 -13.21
C GLN A 70 -6.61 -17.73 -13.17
N ILE A 71 -5.73 -17.21 -12.30
CA ILE A 71 -4.41 -17.80 -12.04
C ILE A 71 -4.61 -19.22 -11.52
N VAL A 72 -5.39 -19.42 -10.44
CA VAL A 72 -5.65 -20.75 -9.86
C VAL A 72 -6.22 -21.72 -10.89
N LYS A 73 -7.12 -21.26 -11.77
CA LYS A 73 -7.66 -22.06 -12.87
C LYS A 73 -6.57 -22.44 -13.87
N SER A 74 -5.76 -21.48 -14.34
CA SER A 74 -4.69 -21.70 -15.31
C SER A 74 -3.61 -22.66 -14.81
N LEU A 75 -3.41 -22.76 -13.49
CA LEU A 75 -2.45 -23.71 -12.91
C LEU A 75 -2.83 -25.18 -13.16
N ARG A 76 -4.06 -25.46 -13.63
CA ARG A 76 -4.53 -26.80 -14.00
C ARG A 76 -4.38 -27.11 -15.48
N ASP A 77 -3.97 -26.15 -16.30
CA ASP A 77 -3.73 -26.35 -17.73
C ASP A 77 -2.48 -27.24 -17.93
N ASP A 78 -2.37 -27.88 -19.10
CA ASP A 78 -1.28 -28.81 -19.42
C ASP A 78 0.12 -28.18 -19.33
N ASP A 79 0.20 -26.85 -19.48
CA ASP A 79 1.44 -26.07 -19.35
C ASP A 79 1.67 -25.54 -17.91
N GLY A 80 0.90 -26.02 -16.93
CA GLY A 80 0.99 -25.57 -15.53
C GLY A 80 0.69 -24.08 -15.31
N GLY A 81 0.03 -23.43 -16.27
CA GLY A 81 -0.36 -22.01 -16.25
C GLY A 81 0.72 -21.06 -16.80
N HIS A 82 1.83 -21.56 -17.33
CA HIS A 82 2.96 -20.75 -17.76
C HIS A 82 2.59 -19.70 -18.82
N ALA A 83 1.85 -20.08 -19.86
CA ALA A 83 1.49 -19.19 -20.95
C ALA A 83 0.49 -18.12 -20.49
N PHE A 84 -0.53 -18.50 -19.72
CA PHE A 84 -1.51 -17.56 -19.18
C PHE A 84 -0.86 -16.55 -18.24
N ILE A 85 -0.07 -17.03 -17.26
CA ILE A 85 0.59 -16.16 -16.29
C ILE A 85 1.61 -15.22 -16.98
N SER A 86 2.33 -15.70 -18.00
CA SER A 86 3.25 -14.85 -18.78
C SER A 86 2.53 -13.76 -19.56
N ARG A 87 1.39 -14.06 -20.20
CA ARG A 87 0.56 -13.06 -20.89
C ARG A 87 -0.01 -12.05 -19.90
N LEU A 88 -0.52 -12.52 -18.75
CA LEU A 88 -1.04 -11.68 -17.67
C LEU A 88 0.04 -10.74 -17.12
N PHE A 89 1.24 -11.27 -16.88
CA PHE A 89 2.40 -10.50 -16.45
C PHE A 89 2.77 -9.43 -17.47
N THR A 90 2.83 -9.80 -18.76
CA THR A 90 3.15 -8.85 -19.84
C THR A 90 2.10 -7.74 -19.95
N ALA A 91 0.81 -8.10 -19.93
CA ALA A 91 -0.29 -7.13 -19.96
C ALA A 91 -0.22 -6.16 -18.77
N THR A 92 0.04 -6.69 -17.57
CA THR A 92 0.12 -5.92 -16.33
C THR A 92 1.33 -4.98 -16.35
N VAL A 93 2.51 -5.47 -16.77
CA VAL A 93 3.72 -4.65 -16.91
C VAL A 93 3.51 -3.53 -17.92
N LEU A 94 2.96 -3.81 -19.11
CA LEU A 94 2.70 -2.79 -20.12
C LEU A 94 1.69 -1.74 -19.65
N PHE A 95 0.59 -2.19 -19.03
CA PHE A 95 -0.42 -1.30 -18.47
C PHE A 95 0.16 -0.41 -17.37
N LEU A 96 0.87 -0.99 -16.40
CA LEU A 96 1.46 -0.24 -15.29
C LEU A 96 2.57 0.71 -15.75
N MET A 97 3.38 0.31 -16.73
CA MET A 97 4.42 1.16 -17.32
C MET A 97 3.78 2.37 -18.02
N THR A 98 2.75 2.13 -18.83
CA THR A 98 1.98 3.20 -19.49
C THR A 98 1.35 4.14 -18.47
N LEU A 99 0.68 3.59 -17.44
CA LEU A 99 0.07 4.37 -16.36
C LEU A 99 1.10 5.19 -15.59
N THR A 100 2.27 4.64 -15.32
CA THR A 100 3.37 5.32 -14.63
C THR A 100 3.90 6.48 -15.46
N LEU A 101 4.15 6.28 -16.76
CA LEU A 101 4.64 7.34 -17.66
C LEU A 101 3.62 8.47 -17.78
N ILE A 102 2.33 8.15 -17.94
CA ILE A 102 1.24 9.14 -17.98
C ILE A 102 1.18 9.89 -16.64
N GLY A 103 1.27 9.18 -15.52
CA GLY A 103 1.28 9.80 -14.20
C GLY A 103 2.43 10.78 -14.03
N ILE A 104 3.65 10.41 -14.44
CA ILE A 104 4.85 11.27 -14.34
C ILE A 104 4.66 12.53 -15.18
N TRP A 105 4.11 12.37 -16.38
CA TRP A 105 3.79 13.49 -17.27
C TRP A 105 2.72 14.41 -16.67
N LEU A 106 1.68 13.84 -16.04
CA LEU A 106 0.59 14.54 -15.37
C LEU A 106 0.91 14.98 -13.93
N ALA A 107 2.13 14.79 -13.43
CA ALA A 107 2.51 15.12 -12.06
C ALA A 107 2.07 16.54 -11.62
N PRO A 108 2.29 17.62 -12.39
CA PRO A 108 1.85 18.96 -11.96
C PRO A 108 0.32 19.11 -11.88
N GLN A 109 -0.44 18.45 -12.76
CA GLN A 109 -1.90 18.44 -12.71
C GLN A 109 -2.40 17.67 -11.49
N ILE A 110 -1.76 16.53 -11.19
CA ILE A 110 -2.05 15.73 -10.01
C ILE A 110 -1.80 16.55 -8.74
N VAL A 111 -0.66 17.26 -8.64
CA VAL A 111 -0.37 18.12 -7.48
C VAL A 111 -1.40 19.25 -7.36
N ASN A 112 -1.84 19.87 -8.46
CA ASN A 112 -2.90 20.89 -8.42
C ASN A 112 -4.24 20.36 -7.89
N ILE A 113 -4.55 19.08 -8.11
CA ILE A 113 -5.77 18.47 -7.59
C ILE A 113 -5.66 18.18 -6.09
N TYR A 114 -4.51 17.66 -5.64
CA TYR A 114 -4.34 17.19 -4.27
C TYR A 114 -3.90 18.27 -3.29
N ALA A 115 -3.08 19.21 -3.75
CA ALA A 115 -2.57 20.33 -2.95
C ALA A 115 -2.75 21.65 -3.72
N PRO A 116 -4.02 22.05 -4.03
CA PRO A 116 -4.30 23.25 -4.83
C PRO A 116 -3.73 24.54 -4.23
N LYS A 117 -3.57 24.58 -2.90
CA LYS A 117 -3.03 25.73 -2.17
C LYS A 117 -1.51 25.87 -2.25
N PHE A 118 -0.80 24.87 -2.76
CA PHE A 118 0.64 25.02 -3.05
C PHE A 118 0.88 25.82 -4.33
N LYS A 119 -0.13 25.96 -5.21
CA LYS A 119 0.03 26.65 -6.49
C LYS A 119 0.54 28.08 -6.29
N GLY A 120 1.66 28.39 -6.94
CA GLY A 120 2.32 29.69 -6.84
C GLY A 120 3.29 29.82 -5.66
N LEU A 121 3.48 28.76 -4.88
CA LEU A 121 4.45 28.68 -3.80
C LEU A 121 5.59 27.70 -4.17
N PRO A 122 6.81 27.83 -3.59
CA PRO A 122 7.93 26.92 -3.84
C PRO A 122 7.60 25.44 -3.55
N GLU A 123 6.68 25.18 -2.62
CA GLU A 123 6.18 23.86 -2.27
C GLU A 123 5.61 23.11 -3.48
N PHE A 124 5.02 23.82 -4.44
CA PHE A 124 4.47 23.19 -5.64
C PHE A 124 5.56 22.47 -6.45
N ASP A 125 6.66 23.15 -6.75
CA ASP A 125 7.73 22.60 -7.57
C ASP A 125 8.48 21.46 -6.86
N VAL A 126 8.65 21.58 -5.54
CA VAL A 126 9.21 20.52 -4.69
C VAL A 126 8.28 19.30 -4.70
N THR A 127 6.96 19.50 -4.51
CA THR A 127 5.96 18.42 -4.53
C THR A 127 5.93 17.74 -5.90
N VAL A 128 5.96 18.50 -7.00
CA VAL A 128 5.97 17.94 -8.37
C VAL A 128 7.22 17.11 -8.61
N SER A 129 8.38 17.58 -8.13
CA SER A 129 9.64 16.86 -8.27
C SER A 129 9.62 15.54 -7.48
N PHE A 130 9.19 15.56 -6.22
CA PHE A 130 8.97 14.33 -5.45
C PHE A 130 7.96 13.40 -6.13
N MET A 131 6.84 13.94 -6.63
CA MET A 131 5.79 13.17 -7.30
C MET A 131 6.37 12.39 -8.48
N ARG A 132 7.19 13.04 -9.32
CA ARG A 132 7.84 12.37 -10.47
C ARG A 132 8.73 11.20 -10.04
N TYR A 133 9.45 11.32 -8.93
CA TYR A 133 10.30 10.25 -8.41
C TYR A 133 9.52 9.15 -7.68
N CYS A 134 8.39 9.48 -7.07
CA CYS A 134 7.54 8.53 -6.34
C CYS A 134 6.57 7.77 -7.27
N LEU A 135 6.09 8.36 -8.36
CA LEU A 135 5.13 7.70 -9.27
C LEU A 135 5.60 6.34 -9.86
N PRO A 136 6.88 6.10 -10.15
CA PRO A 136 7.40 4.77 -10.48
C PRO A 136 7.03 3.66 -9.48
N GLN A 137 6.73 4.00 -8.22
CA GLN A 137 6.29 3.04 -7.22
C GLN A 137 4.99 2.33 -7.62
N ILE A 138 4.12 2.94 -8.44
CA ILE A 138 2.89 2.30 -8.96
C ILE A 138 3.25 1.02 -9.72
N PHE A 139 4.26 1.10 -10.57
CA PHE A 139 4.74 -0.04 -11.34
C PHE A 139 5.23 -1.15 -10.41
N PHE A 140 6.10 -0.81 -9.45
CA PHE A 140 6.65 -1.81 -8.52
C PHE A 140 5.59 -2.42 -7.61
N LEU A 141 4.65 -1.62 -7.10
CA LEU A 141 3.53 -2.08 -6.29
C LEU A 141 2.60 -3.00 -7.06
N GLY A 142 2.27 -2.66 -8.31
CA GLY A 142 1.42 -3.50 -9.16
C GLY A 142 2.10 -4.82 -9.55
N VAL A 143 3.39 -4.78 -9.89
CA VAL A 143 4.20 -6.00 -10.12
C VAL A 143 4.28 -6.85 -8.85
N PHE A 144 4.56 -6.23 -7.71
CA PHE A 144 4.58 -6.89 -6.40
C PHE A 144 3.26 -7.61 -6.10
N ALA A 145 2.11 -6.95 -6.33
CA ALA A 145 0.81 -7.57 -6.12
C ALA A 145 0.56 -8.76 -7.05
N LEU A 146 0.90 -8.65 -8.33
CA LEU A 146 0.75 -9.76 -9.28
C LEU A 146 1.63 -10.96 -8.88
N LEU A 147 2.90 -10.72 -8.58
CA LEU A 147 3.82 -11.78 -8.13
C LEU A 147 3.33 -12.43 -6.84
N GLY A 148 2.82 -11.62 -5.89
CA GLY A 148 2.22 -12.10 -4.65
C GLY A 148 1.00 -12.99 -4.90
N GLN A 149 0.12 -12.62 -5.83
CA GLN A 149 -1.04 -13.43 -6.20
C GLN A 149 -0.63 -14.76 -6.85
N ILE A 150 0.39 -14.77 -7.72
CA ILE A 150 0.93 -16.01 -8.31
C ILE A 150 1.51 -16.91 -7.22
N ALA A 151 2.31 -16.34 -6.31
CA ALA A 151 2.89 -17.08 -5.19
C ALA A 151 1.80 -17.66 -4.26
N ASN A 152 0.77 -16.87 -3.92
CA ASN A 152 -0.37 -17.30 -3.11
C ASN A 152 -1.16 -18.42 -3.79
N ALA A 153 -1.39 -18.34 -5.11
CA ALA A 153 -2.06 -19.39 -5.87
C ALA A 153 -1.29 -20.73 -5.86
N LYS A 154 0.04 -20.68 -5.72
CA LYS A 154 0.92 -21.86 -5.51
C LYS A 154 1.13 -22.21 -4.03
N GLY A 155 0.38 -21.62 -3.11
CA GLY A 155 0.44 -21.91 -1.68
C GLY A 155 1.68 -21.32 -0.96
N LYS A 156 2.36 -20.33 -1.54
CA LYS A 156 3.55 -19.66 -0.98
C LYS A 156 3.18 -18.28 -0.42
N PHE A 157 2.54 -18.26 0.75
CA PHE A 157 1.99 -17.04 1.35
C PHE A 157 3.00 -16.18 2.12
N GLY A 158 4.03 -16.80 2.70
CA GLY A 158 5.00 -16.12 3.58
C GLY A 158 5.76 -14.96 2.94
N PRO A 159 6.41 -15.14 1.77
CA PRO A 159 7.27 -14.10 1.18
C PRO A 159 6.58 -12.75 0.92
N MET A 160 5.29 -12.76 0.58
CA MET A 160 4.51 -11.54 0.36
C MET A 160 4.38 -10.68 1.63
N MET A 161 4.33 -11.32 2.80
CA MET A 161 4.19 -10.63 4.10
C MET A 161 5.51 -10.01 4.58
N TRP A 162 6.65 -10.57 4.16
CA TRP A 162 7.98 -10.10 4.56
C TRP A 162 8.58 -9.08 3.59
N ALA A 163 8.17 -9.08 2.32
CA ALA A 163 8.71 -8.16 1.33
C ALA A 163 8.58 -6.67 1.71
N PRO A 164 7.47 -6.18 2.33
CA PRO A 164 7.39 -4.79 2.79
C PRO A 164 8.40 -4.42 3.88
N VAL A 165 8.88 -5.39 4.66
CA VAL A 165 9.93 -5.16 5.67
C VAL A 165 11.21 -4.66 4.99
N ILE A 166 11.56 -5.23 3.84
CA ILE A 166 12.76 -4.83 3.08
C ILE A 166 12.61 -3.41 2.55
N ASN A 167 11.44 -3.05 2.02
CA ASN A 167 11.15 -1.67 1.64
C ASN A 167 11.38 -0.72 2.83
N ASN A 168 10.79 -1.03 3.98
CA ASN A 168 10.91 -0.19 5.16
C ASN A 168 12.36 -0.06 5.62
N LEU A 169 13.13 -1.16 5.66
CA LEU A 169 14.53 -1.13 6.08
C LEU A 169 15.42 -0.30 5.15
N ILE A 170 15.20 -0.38 3.84
CA ILE A 170 15.92 0.45 2.86
C ILE A 170 15.63 1.94 3.10
N VAL A 171 14.35 2.29 3.30
CA VAL A 171 13.98 3.69 3.54
C VAL A 171 14.45 4.18 4.91
N ILE A 172 14.40 3.33 5.93
CA ILE A 172 14.99 3.62 7.26
C ILE A 172 16.47 3.93 7.10
N ALA A 173 17.23 3.08 6.41
CA ALA A 173 18.66 3.30 6.20
C ALA A 173 18.95 4.60 5.45
N LEU A 174 18.17 4.91 4.41
CA LEU A 174 18.25 6.16 3.67
C LEU A 174 17.99 7.38 4.56
N PHE A 175 16.89 7.39 5.31
CA PHE A 175 16.54 8.51 6.18
C PHE A 175 17.51 8.67 7.35
N SER A 176 17.96 7.56 7.96
CA SER A 176 18.98 7.59 9.01
C SER A 176 20.31 8.13 8.50
N TRP A 177 20.73 7.77 7.28
CA TRP A 177 21.93 8.32 6.66
C TRP A 177 21.79 9.82 6.42
N TYR A 178 20.64 10.26 5.88
CA TYR A 178 20.36 11.68 5.67
C TYR A 178 20.39 12.49 6.98
N LEU A 179 19.74 11.99 8.03
CA LEU A 179 19.70 12.63 9.36
C LEU A 179 21.09 12.80 10.01
N GLN A 180 22.06 11.94 9.67
CA GLN A 180 23.42 12.01 10.24
C GLN A 180 24.35 12.93 9.44
N ASN A 181 24.06 13.15 8.16
CA ASN A 181 24.98 13.83 7.24
C ASN A 181 24.48 15.20 6.75
N HIS A 182 23.23 15.56 7.05
CA HIS A 182 22.63 16.82 6.62
C HIS A 182 22.00 17.57 7.80
N ASP A 183 22.09 18.89 7.75
CA ASP A 183 21.35 19.78 8.64
C ASP A 183 19.84 19.71 8.35
N GLN A 184 19.03 20.31 9.23
CA GLN A 184 17.57 20.29 9.12
C GLN A 184 17.09 20.82 7.76
N LEU A 185 16.41 19.95 7.01
CA LEU A 185 15.89 20.27 5.67
C LEU A 185 14.61 21.11 5.79
N THR A 186 14.53 22.13 4.95
CA THR A 186 13.39 23.04 4.79
C THR A 186 13.13 23.24 3.30
N VAL A 187 11.95 23.74 2.94
CA VAL A 187 11.60 24.03 1.53
C VAL A 187 12.60 25.01 0.89
N GLY A 188 13.17 25.92 1.69
CA GLY A 188 14.11 26.94 1.20
C GLY A 188 15.56 26.48 1.02
N ASN A 189 15.98 25.38 1.66
CA ASN A 189 17.36 24.87 1.60
C ASN A 189 17.50 23.51 0.91
N ILE A 190 16.39 22.82 0.63
CA ILE A 190 16.42 21.50 0.01
C ILE A 190 16.97 21.58 -1.40
N THR A 191 18.01 20.79 -1.70
CA THR A 191 18.62 20.78 -3.03
C THR A 191 17.90 19.81 -3.95
N SER A 192 18.06 19.97 -5.27
CA SER A 192 17.55 19.00 -6.25
C SER A 192 18.15 17.60 -6.05
N HIS A 193 19.36 17.51 -5.49
CA HIS A 193 20.01 16.25 -5.15
C HIS A 193 19.29 15.54 -3.99
N ASP A 194 18.87 16.28 -2.97
CA ASP A 194 18.11 15.73 -1.83
C ASP A 194 16.73 15.24 -2.27
N ILE A 195 16.04 16.00 -3.10
CA ILE A 195 14.75 15.59 -3.68
C ILE A 195 14.92 14.29 -4.49
N TYR A 196 15.99 14.20 -5.29
CA TYR A 196 16.29 13.00 -6.07
C TYR A 196 16.52 11.79 -5.17
N TRP A 197 17.42 11.86 -4.18
CA TRP A 197 17.73 10.70 -3.34
C TRP A 197 16.58 10.29 -2.43
N LEU A 198 15.86 11.24 -1.84
CA LEU A 198 14.70 10.94 -1.01
C LEU A 198 13.56 10.33 -1.83
N GLY A 199 13.26 10.88 -3.02
CA GLY A 199 12.23 10.35 -3.91
C GLY A 199 12.62 9.03 -4.59
N ALA A 200 13.77 8.97 -5.25
CA ALA A 200 14.23 7.79 -5.96
C ALA A 200 14.63 6.65 -5.00
N GLY A 201 15.26 6.99 -3.87
CA GLY A 201 15.64 6.01 -2.84
C GLY A 201 14.43 5.36 -2.17
N THR A 202 13.35 6.10 -1.95
CA THR A 202 12.09 5.50 -1.46
C THR A 202 11.42 4.61 -2.51
N SER A 203 11.47 5.00 -3.79
CA SER A 203 11.05 4.17 -4.92
C SER A 203 11.89 2.89 -5.09
N PHE A 204 13.19 2.97 -4.80
CA PHE A 204 14.08 1.81 -4.80
C PHE A 204 13.68 0.78 -3.74
N GLY A 205 13.19 1.22 -2.57
CA GLY A 205 12.60 0.32 -1.58
C GLY A 205 11.45 -0.51 -2.14
N TYR A 206 10.57 0.09 -2.95
CA TYR A 206 9.44 -0.61 -3.58
C TYR A 206 9.91 -1.55 -4.70
N LEU A 207 10.92 -1.16 -5.46
CA LEU A 207 11.59 -2.04 -6.41
C LEU A 207 12.14 -3.28 -5.71
N ALA A 208 12.90 -3.13 -4.63
CA ALA A 208 13.47 -4.25 -3.88
C ALA A 208 12.37 -5.19 -3.32
N GLN A 209 11.28 -4.61 -2.80
CA GLN A 209 10.09 -5.37 -2.35
C GLN A 209 9.46 -6.18 -3.50
N ALA A 210 9.41 -5.66 -4.73
CA ALA A 210 8.89 -6.42 -5.86
C ALA A 210 9.87 -7.52 -6.30
N LEU A 211 11.17 -7.20 -6.38
CA LEU A 211 12.20 -8.10 -6.87
C LEU A 211 12.38 -9.34 -6.00
N ILE A 212 12.22 -9.25 -4.67
CA ILE A 212 12.37 -10.43 -3.80
C ILE A 212 11.31 -11.52 -4.07
N LEU A 213 10.17 -11.17 -4.67
CA LEU A 213 9.17 -12.16 -5.06
C LEU A 213 9.49 -12.88 -6.38
N LEU A 214 10.36 -12.33 -7.24
CA LEU A 214 10.72 -12.98 -8.51
C LEU A 214 11.37 -14.36 -8.29
N PRO A 215 12.38 -14.53 -7.42
CA PRO A 215 12.92 -15.85 -7.10
C PRO A 215 11.89 -16.82 -6.53
N VAL A 216 10.91 -16.32 -5.76
CA VAL A 216 9.85 -17.13 -5.17
C VAL A 216 8.94 -17.70 -6.26
N VAL A 217 8.52 -16.87 -7.21
CA VAL A 217 7.70 -17.31 -8.35
C VAL A 217 8.46 -18.28 -9.24
N TYR A 218 9.74 -18.02 -9.51
CA TYR A 218 10.61 -18.93 -10.28
C TYR A 218 10.76 -20.30 -9.59
N ARG A 219 11.04 -20.31 -8.28
CA ARG A 219 11.13 -21.55 -7.47
C ARG A 219 9.79 -22.27 -7.30
N ALA A 220 8.67 -21.56 -7.44
CA ALA A 220 7.34 -22.16 -7.49
C ALA A 220 7.02 -22.81 -8.85
N GLY A 221 8.00 -22.85 -9.76
CA GLY A 221 7.89 -23.50 -11.05
C GLY A 221 7.20 -22.65 -12.10
N ILE A 222 7.10 -21.33 -11.95
CA ILE A 222 6.56 -20.42 -12.96
C ILE A 222 7.70 -19.60 -13.58
N LYS A 223 7.99 -19.85 -14.86
CA LYS A 223 8.90 -19.05 -15.67
C LYS A 223 8.10 -17.93 -16.31
N LEU A 224 8.37 -16.71 -15.89
CA LEU A 224 7.78 -15.51 -16.47
C LEU A 224 8.52 -15.17 -17.76
N SER A 225 7.76 -14.98 -18.85
CA SER A 225 8.27 -14.52 -20.13
C SER A 225 7.40 -13.38 -20.65
N LEU A 226 8.00 -12.44 -21.38
CA LEU A 226 7.24 -11.39 -22.05
C LEU A 226 6.55 -11.99 -23.28
N LYS A 227 5.22 -12.16 -23.21
CA LYS A 227 4.37 -12.67 -24.28
C LYS A 227 3.35 -11.62 -24.68
N PHE A 228 3.50 -11.08 -25.89
CA PHE A 228 2.67 -10.00 -26.44
C PHE A 228 1.38 -10.49 -27.12
N ASP A 229 1.14 -11.79 -27.14
CA ASP A 229 -0.11 -12.39 -27.62
C ASP A 229 -1.23 -12.22 -26.57
N LEU A 230 -1.81 -11.01 -26.54
CA LEU A 230 -2.81 -10.58 -25.54
C LEU A 230 -4.26 -10.94 -25.93
N HIS A 231 -4.48 -11.49 -27.12
CA HIS A 231 -5.82 -11.64 -27.71
C HIS A 231 -6.70 -12.71 -27.01
N ASN A 232 -6.09 -13.68 -26.34
CA ASN A 232 -6.76 -14.81 -25.70
C ASN A 232 -6.89 -14.71 -24.17
N ALA A 233 -6.53 -13.58 -23.57
CA ALA A 233 -6.73 -13.39 -22.14
C ALA A 233 -8.24 -13.22 -21.87
N GLN A 234 -8.92 -14.26 -21.40
CA GLN A 234 -10.31 -14.23 -20.92
C GLN A 234 -10.47 -13.38 -19.64
N LEU A 235 -9.76 -12.25 -19.55
CA LEU A 235 -9.66 -11.32 -18.41
C LEU A 235 -11.00 -10.65 -18.10
N PHE A 236 -11.91 -10.56 -19.08
CA PHE A 236 -13.09 -9.71 -19.02
C PHE A 236 -14.38 -10.41 -18.56
N ARG A 237 -14.35 -11.71 -18.26
CA ARG A 237 -15.56 -12.44 -17.80
C ARG A 237 -15.96 -12.15 -16.35
N SER A 238 -15.11 -11.48 -15.56
CA SER A 238 -15.35 -11.18 -14.13
C SER A 238 -15.49 -9.69 -13.80
N ILE A 239 -15.63 -8.81 -14.80
CA ILE A 239 -15.69 -7.35 -14.59
C ILE A 239 -16.86 -6.95 -13.69
N LYS A 240 -18.04 -7.58 -13.82
CA LYS A 240 -19.25 -7.16 -13.10
C LYS A 240 -19.10 -7.19 -11.57
N LEU A 241 -18.35 -8.17 -11.03
CA LEU A 241 -18.04 -8.24 -9.59
C LEU A 241 -16.94 -7.23 -9.22
N ALA A 242 -15.93 -7.08 -10.07
CA ALA A 242 -14.87 -6.09 -9.90
C ALA A 242 -15.39 -4.64 -9.97
N SER A 243 -16.49 -4.37 -10.68
CA SER A 243 -17.09 -3.04 -10.79
C SER A 243 -17.52 -2.47 -9.44
N TRP A 244 -18.12 -3.29 -8.58
CA TRP A 244 -18.58 -2.84 -7.26
C TRP A 244 -17.43 -2.55 -6.31
N SER A 245 -16.43 -3.44 -6.28
CA SER A 245 -15.23 -3.22 -5.48
C SER A 245 -14.43 -2.01 -5.99
N PHE A 246 -14.37 -1.81 -7.32
CA PHE A 246 -13.76 -0.62 -7.93
C PHE A 246 -14.51 0.65 -7.53
N LEU A 247 -15.84 0.65 -7.58
CA LEU A 247 -16.65 1.80 -7.18
C LEU A 247 -16.44 2.15 -5.71
N TYR A 248 -16.41 1.14 -4.83
CA TYR A 248 -16.06 1.33 -3.43
C TYR A 248 -14.67 1.93 -3.26
N ALA A 249 -13.66 1.40 -3.96
CA ALA A 249 -12.31 1.91 -3.92
C ALA A 249 -12.24 3.36 -4.42
N LEU A 250 -12.95 3.69 -5.51
CA LEU A 250 -13.02 5.02 -6.09
C LEU A 250 -13.63 6.03 -5.10
N ILE A 251 -14.77 5.70 -4.49
CA ILE A 251 -15.41 6.54 -3.46
C ILE A 251 -14.44 6.75 -2.30
N SER A 252 -13.76 5.69 -1.85
CA SER A 252 -12.79 5.78 -0.76
C SER A 252 -11.60 6.70 -1.10
N GLN A 253 -11.08 6.62 -2.33
CA GLN A 253 -10.00 7.50 -2.78
C GLN A 253 -10.46 8.95 -2.97
N LEU A 254 -11.71 9.19 -3.39
CA LEU A 254 -12.28 10.54 -3.48
C LEU A 254 -12.45 11.16 -2.08
N SER A 255 -12.93 10.40 -1.11
CA SER A 255 -12.98 10.84 0.29
C SER A 255 -11.58 11.19 0.81
N TYR A 256 -10.59 10.35 0.49
CA TYR A 256 -9.21 10.59 0.89
C TYR A 256 -8.58 11.81 0.22
N LEU A 257 -8.90 12.06 -1.06
CA LEU A 257 -8.51 13.29 -1.75
C LEU A 257 -9.02 14.54 -1.01
N VAL A 258 -10.30 14.54 -0.60
CA VAL A 258 -10.87 15.66 0.17
C VAL A 258 -10.09 15.87 1.48
N THR A 259 -9.73 14.79 2.17
CA THR A 259 -8.90 14.87 3.38
C THR A 259 -7.54 15.52 3.11
N ILE A 260 -6.84 15.12 2.03
CA ILE A 260 -5.54 15.70 1.66
C ILE A 260 -5.68 17.20 1.34
N ILE A 261 -6.71 17.57 0.57
CA ILE A 261 -6.95 18.98 0.22
C ILE A 261 -7.19 19.82 1.48
N ILE A 262 -8.03 19.34 2.41
CA ILE A 262 -8.32 20.05 3.67
C ILE A 262 -7.05 20.17 4.51
N ALA A 263 -6.31 19.09 4.69
CA ALA A 263 -5.10 19.07 5.51
C ALA A 263 -4.00 19.99 4.95
N THR A 264 -3.70 19.89 3.65
CA THR A 264 -2.70 20.75 2.99
C THR A 264 -3.13 22.21 2.95
N SER A 265 -4.42 22.50 2.77
CA SER A 265 -4.95 23.86 2.85
C SER A 265 -4.80 24.45 4.25
N ALA A 266 -5.01 23.65 5.29
CA ALA A 266 -4.79 24.06 6.67
C ALA A 266 -3.30 24.36 6.93
N ALA A 267 -2.38 23.54 6.41
CA ALA A 267 -0.94 23.78 6.52
C ALA A 267 -0.54 25.15 5.94
N VAL A 268 -0.99 25.45 4.72
CA VAL A 268 -0.67 26.71 4.04
C VAL A 268 -1.23 27.91 4.81
N LYS A 269 -2.47 27.81 5.30
CA LYS A 269 -3.08 28.89 6.09
C LYS A 269 -2.39 29.10 7.44
N SER A 270 -2.04 28.03 8.14
CA SER A 270 -1.34 28.14 9.43
C SER A 270 0.09 28.63 9.29
N ALA A 271 0.75 28.32 8.17
CA ALA A 271 2.07 28.86 7.87
C ALA A 271 2.08 30.40 7.77
N SER A 272 1.02 31.02 7.21
CA SER A 272 0.92 32.49 7.21
C SER A 272 0.72 33.10 8.59
N ASP A 273 0.18 32.32 9.53
CA ASP A 273 -0.02 32.71 10.93
C ASP A 273 1.21 32.41 11.81
N GLY A 274 2.32 31.94 11.21
CA GLY A 274 3.55 31.56 11.90
C GLY A 274 3.51 30.19 12.60
N ILE A 275 2.43 29.42 12.43
CA ILE A 275 2.25 28.10 13.03
C ILE A 275 2.76 27.04 12.05
N THR A 276 3.91 26.43 12.37
CA THR A 276 4.61 25.48 11.47
C THR A 276 4.62 24.04 11.98
N THR A 277 4.06 23.79 13.17
CA THR A 277 4.06 22.46 13.81
C THR A 277 2.64 21.94 14.02
N GLY A 278 2.43 20.64 13.82
CA GLY A 278 1.15 19.99 14.13
C GLY A 278 0.00 20.31 13.18
N VAL A 279 0.23 21.05 12.10
CA VAL A 279 -0.76 21.38 11.08
C VAL A 279 -0.32 20.85 9.73
N GLY A 280 -1.21 20.16 9.03
CA GLY A 280 -0.96 19.66 7.69
C GLY A 280 -1.25 18.17 7.51
N TYR A 281 -0.93 17.69 6.32
CA TYR A 281 -1.17 16.31 5.94
C TYR A 281 -0.20 15.33 6.64
N THR A 282 1.03 15.75 6.91
CA THR A 282 2.05 14.96 7.60
C THR A 282 1.64 14.58 9.02
N PRO A 283 1.29 15.54 9.92
CA PRO A 283 0.80 15.18 11.24
C PRO A 283 -0.50 14.36 11.17
N TYR A 284 -1.43 14.69 10.27
CA TYR A 284 -2.66 13.90 10.07
C TYR A 284 -2.35 12.44 9.69
N SER A 285 -1.46 12.21 8.72
CA SER A 285 -1.09 10.87 8.25
C SER A 285 -0.43 10.05 9.35
N ASN A 286 0.43 10.67 10.17
CA ASN A 286 1.07 10.00 11.30
C ASN A 286 0.06 9.64 12.40
N ALA A 287 -0.84 10.56 12.77
CA ALA A 287 -1.91 10.29 13.72
C ALA A 287 -2.84 9.17 13.21
N TYR A 288 -3.18 9.16 11.92
CA TYR A 288 -3.98 8.11 11.29
C TYR A 288 -3.30 6.74 11.35
N LEU A 289 -1.98 6.67 11.18
CA LEU A 289 -1.22 5.42 11.29
C LEU A 289 -1.29 4.83 12.70
N ILE A 290 -1.20 5.67 13.73
CA ILE A 290 -1.35 5.23 15.13
C ILE A 290 -2.80 4.76 15.37
N LEU A 291 -3.78 5.54 14.90
CA LEU A 291 -5.20 5.24 15.05
C LEU A 291 -5.58 3.91 14.39
N ILE A 292 -5.05 3.59 13.22
CA ILE A 292 -5.38 2.36 12.48
C ILE A 292 -4.59 1.13 12.95
N LEU A 293 -3.61 1.30 13.84
CA LEU A 293 -2.73 0.20 14.26
C LEU A 293 -3.49 -0.92 14.99
N PRO A 294 -4.36 -0.65 15.98
CA PRO A 294 -5.16 -1.69 16.63
C PRO A 294 -6.08 -2.43 15.64
N HIS A 295 -6.70 -1.69 14.72
CA HIS A 295 -7.53 -2.26 13.66
C HIS A 295 -6.70 -3.20 12.75
N SER A 296 -5.52 -2.76 12.34
CA SER A 296 -4.64 -3.51 11.43
C SER A 296 -4.09 -4.79 12.06
N ILE A 297 -3.89 -4.80 13.38
CA ILE A 297 -3.35 -5.97 14.10
C ILE A 297 -4.48 -6.92 14.51
N ILE A 298 -5.56 -6.41 15.12
CA ILE A 298 -6.61 -7.25 15.71
C ILE A 298 -7.69 -7.58 14.68
N THR A 299 -8.37 -6.56 14.15
CA THR A 299 -9.54 -6.74 13.28
C THR A 299 -9.18 -7.52 12.02
N VAL A 300 -8.10 -7.14 11.34
CA VAL A 300 -7.65 -7.81 10.11
C VAL A 300 -7.27 -9.27 10.37
N SER A 301 -6.57 -9.55 11.48
CA SER A 301 -6.16 -10.92 11.83
C SER A 301 -7.36 -11.81 12.13
N VAL A 302 -8.32 -11.31 12.92
CA VAL A 302 -9.56 -12.05 13.23
C VAL A 302 -10.34 -12.33 11.95
N MET A 303 -10.53 -11.33 11.08
CA MET A 303 -11.26 -11.53 9.82
C MET A 303 -10.56 -12.49 8.87
N THR A 304 -9.23 -12.43 8.80
CA THR A 304 -8.44 -13.34 7.95
C THR A 304 -8.59 -14.80 8.42
N ALA A 305 -8.63 -15.05 9.73
CA ALA A 305 -8.86 -16.38 10.29
C ALA A 305 -10.33 -16.84 10.15
N LEU A 306 -11.26 -15.89 10.18
CA LEU A 306 -12.70 -16.16 10.13
C LEU A 306 -13.19 -16.52 8.72
N LEU A 307 -12.67 -15.85 7.68
CA LEU A 307 -13.15 -15.99 6.29
C LEU A 307 -13.20 -17.44 5.78
N PRO A 308 -12.15 -18.27 5.91
CA PRO A 308 -12.20 -19.67 5.49
C PRO A 308 -13.24 -20.49 6.26
N LYS A 309 -13.41 -20.20 7.55
CA LYS A 309 -14.38 -20.88 8.41
C LYS A 309 -15.81 -20.58 7.96
N LEU A 310 -16.12 -19.30 7.68
CA LEU A 310 -17.42 -18.91 7.15
C LEU A 310 -17.70 -19.54 5.78
N ALA A 311 -16.70 -19.58 4.88
CA ALA A 311 -16.86 -20.21 3.57
C ALA A 311 -17.22 -21.70 3.67
N ASN A 312 -16.58 -22.45 4.57
CA ASN A 312 -16.92 -23.85 4.81
C ASN A 312 -18.34 -24.00 5.39
N LEU A 313 -18.73 -23.16 6.37
CA LEU A 313 -20.08 -23.20 6.93
C LEU A 313 -21.18 -22.92 5.88
N VAL A 314 -20.90 -22.03 4.92
CA VAL A 314 -21.80 -21.76 3.79
C VAL A 314 -21.91 -23.00 2.88
N ILE A 315 -20.78 -23.62 2.53
CA ILE A 315 -20.74 -24.84 1.70
C ILE A 315 -21.52 -25.98 2.38
N ASP A 316 -21.34 -26.13 3.70
CA ASP A 316 -21.99 -27.14 4.52
C ASP A 316 -23.46 -26.80 4.86
N LYS A 317 -23.97 -25.66 4.37
CA LYS A 317 -25.34 -25.14 4.61
C LYS A 317 -25.69 -24.91 6.09
N LYS A 318 -24.68 -24.69 6.94
CA LYS A 318 -24.82 -24.45 8.39
C LYS A 318 -25.02 -22.97 8.71
N LEU A 319 -26.07 -22.37 8.15
CA LEU A 319 -26.31 -20.93 8.26
C LEU A 319 -26.44 -20.39 9.70
N PRO A 320 -27.04 -21.10 10.68
CA PRO A 320 -27.07 -20.62 12.06
C PRO A 320 -25.69 -20.48 12.71
N GLU A 321 -24.75 -21.37 12.36
CA GLU A 321 -23.38 -21.35 12.87
C GLU A 321 -22.61 -20.10 12.38
N ILE A 322 -22.94 -19.57 11.19
CA ILE A 322 -22.35 -18.34 10.65
C ILE A 322 -22.61 -17.15 11.59
N SER A 323 -23.83 -17.01 12.10
CA SER A 323 -24.19 -15.91 13.01
C SER A 323 -23.40 -15.99 14.32
N ASN A 324 -23.22 -17.20 14.85
CA ASN A 324 -22.44 -17.42 16.07
C ASN A 324 -20.97 -17.04 15.86
N GLU A 325 -20.39 -17.43 14.73
CA GLU A 325 -19.00 -17.10 14.39
C GLU A 325 -18.79 -15.59 14.18
N ILE A 326 -19.71 -14.92 13.49
CA ILE A 326 -19.66 -13.45 13.33
C ILE A 326 -19.80 -12.76 14.69
N THR A 327 -20.73 -13.21 15.53
CA THR A 327 -20.94 -12.64 16.88
C THR A 327 -19.70 -12.80 17.75
N ASN A 328 -19.08 -13.97 17.74
CA ASN A 328 -17.84 -14.23 18.47
C ASN A 328 -16.70 -13.34 17.95
N ALA A 329 -16.56 -13.19 16.63
CA ALA A 329 -15.56 -12.31 16.04
C ALA A 329 -15.77 -10.85 16.44
N ILE A 330 -17.01 -10.34 16.41
CA ILE A 330 -17.34 -8.97 16.85
C ILE A 330 -16.98 -8.79 18.33
N LYS A 331 -17.31 -9.75 19.19
CA LYS A 331 -16.96 -9.70 20.61
C LYS A 331 -15.44 -9.66 20.83
N VAL A 332 -14.69 -10.54 20.17
CA VAL A 332 -13.23 -10.58 20.27
C VAL A 332 -12.62 -9.27 19.78
N VAL A 333 -13.04 -8.76 18.63
CA VAL A 333 -12.59 -7.47 18.12
C VAL A 333 -12.95 -6.34 19.09
N GLY A 334 -14.18 -6.32 19.60
CA GLY A 334 -14.66 -5.30 20.54
C GLY A 334 -13.85 -5.23 21.83
N VAL A 335 -13.44 -6.39 22.39
CA VAL A 335 -12.61 -6.47 23.61
C VAL A 335 -11.29 -5.71 23.47
N PHE A 336 -10.70 -5.62 22.27
CA PHE A 336 -9.46 -4.89 22.05
C PHE A 336 -9.66 -3.50 21.45
N ILE A 337 -10.60 -3.36 20.51
CA ILE A 337 -10.81 -2.08 19.79
C ILE A 337 -11.52 -1.05 20.67
N VAL A 338 -12.47 -1.45 21.52
CA VAL A 338 -13.19 -0.49 22.38
C VAL A 338 -12.23 0.15 23.40
N PRO A 339 -11.40 -0.60 24.15
CA PRO A 339 -10.41 0.02 25.03
C PRO A 339 -9.39 0.89 24.28
N ALA A 340 -8.91 0.45 23.11
CA ALA A 340 -8.01 1.26 22.30
C ALA A 340 -8.65 2.59 21.86
N ALA A 341 -9.91 2.57 21.45
CA ALA A 341 -10.66 3.77 21.11
C ALA A 341 -10.83 4.70 22.32
N MET A 342 -11.11 4.15 23.50
CA MET A 342 -11.17 4.94 24.74
C MET A 342 -9.82 5.58 25.08
N ILE A 343 -8.71 4.82 24.95
CA ILE A 343 -7.36 5.35 25.16
C ILE A 343 -7.06 6.50 24.20
N PHE A 344 -7.38 6.37 22.92
CA PHE A 344 -7.20 7.46 21.95
C PHE A 344 -8.08 8.66 22.25
N LEU A 345 -9.29 8.45 22.76
CA LEU A 345 -10.20 9.54 23.14
C LEU A 345 -9.70 10.29 24.38
N THR A 346 -9.16 9.59 25.38
CA THR A 346 -8.69 10.20 26.63
C THR A 346 -7.27 10.75 26.54
N PHE A 347 -6.38 10.07 25.81
CA PHE A 347 -4.96 10.41 25.70
C PHE A 347 -4.58 11.00 24.34
N GLY A 348 -5.55 11.28 23.46
CA GLY A 348 -5.31 11.88 22.14
C GLY A 348 -4.39 13.11 22.14
N PRO A 349 -4.46 14.04 23.11
CA PRO A 349 -3.52 15.17 23.18
C PRO A 349 -2.06 14.80 23.49
N LEU A 350 -1.79 13.59 23.97
CA LEU A 350 -0.47 13.09 24.37
C LEU A 350 0.16 12.13 23.36
N ILE A 351 -0.60 11.73 22.33
CA ILE A 351 -0.24 10.73 21.31
C ILE A 351 0.01 11.44 19.97
#